data_AF-A0A3N5DTJ9-F1
#
_entry.id   AF-A0A3N5DTJ9-F1
#
_cell.length_a   1.000
_cell.length_b   1.000
_cell.length_c   1.000
_cell.angle_alpha   90.00
_cell.angle_beta   90.00
_cell.angle_gamma   90.00
#
_symmetry.space_group_name_H-M   'P 1'
#
loop_
_entity.id
_entity.type
_entity.pdbx_description
1 polymer ?
#
loop_
_entity_poly.entity_id
_entity_poly.type
_entity_poly.pdbx_seq_one_letter_code
_entity_poly.pdbx_strand_id
1 'polypeptide(L)'
;MKIKKTKKANMSKFYVRVKPQHDGIYAVHKENCPFMDDLKKKIYLGEFISSHDAVLEAKRYFKHSDVCPFCNKEHLLPKYSLLQEWYRFSLS
;
A
#
# COMPACT_ATOMS: atom_id res chain seq x y z
N MET A 1 -19.09 20.98 -22.09
CA MET A 1 -18.39 20.97 -20.78
C MET A 1 -17.61 19.67 -20.64
N LYS A 2 -16.27 19.72 -20.57
CA LYS A 2 -15.43 18.53 -20.40
C LYS A 2 -15.49 18.12 -18.93
N ILE A 3 -16.22 17.05 -18.61
CA ILE A 3 -16.26 16.47 -17.27
C ILE A 3 -14.85 15.94 -16.98
N LYS A 4 -14.05 16.69 -16.21
CA LYS A 4 -12.74 16.24 -15.74
C LYS A 4 -13.04 15.07 -14.80
N LYS A 5 -12.87 13.83 -15.29
CA LYS A 5 -12.87 12.64 -14.44
C LYS A 5 -11.76 12.85 -13.41
N THR A 6 -12.12 13.28 -12.21
CA THR A 6 -11.21 13.33 -11.07
C THR A 6 -10.83 11.88 -10.79
N LYS A 7 -9.63 11.48 -11.19
CA LYS A 7 -9.05 10.20 -10.76
C LYS A 7 -9.16 10.16 -9.24
N LYS A 8 -10.06 9.33 -8.73
CA LYS A 8 -10.16 9.04 -7.30
C LYS A 8 -8.82 8.45 -6.90
N ALA A 9 -7.97 9.25 -6.28
CA ALA A 9 -6.72 8.76 -5.74
C ALA A 9 -7.10 7.79 -4.62
N ASN A 10 -6.79 6.51 -4.78
CA ASN A 10 -6.96 5.52 -3.72
C ASN A 10 -5.89 5.79 -2.66
N MET A 11 -6.19 6.74 -1.77
CA MET A 11 -5.41 6.96 -0.57
C MET A 11 -5.52 5.71 0.30
N SER A 12 -4.37 5.13 0.61
CA SER A 12 -4.27 3.94 1.46
C SER A 12 -3.69 4.35 2.80
N LYS A 13 -4.19 3.76 3.89
CA LYS A 13 -3.62 3.95 5.23
C LYS A 13 -2.30 3.22 5.35
N PHE A 14 -1.28 3.92 5.86
CA PHE A 14 0.03 3.35 6.11
C PHE A 14 0.36 3.28 7.60
N TYR A 15 1.07 2.21 7.95
CA TYR A 15 1.49 1.90 9.31
C TYR A 15 2.96 1.51 9.30
N VAL A 16 3.71 1.98 10.28
CA VAL A 16 5.08 1.52 10.53
C VAL A 16 5.08 0.54 11.69
N ARG A 17 5.82 -0.56 11.54
CA ARG A 17 6.04 -1.51 12.63
C ARG A 17 7.03 -0.90 13.64
N VAL A 18 6.68 -0.89 14.92
CA VAL A 18 7.52 -0.36 16.02
C VAL A 18 8.69 -1.28 16.34
N LYS A 19 8.56 -2.58 16.05
CA LYS A 19 9.68 -3.52 16.14
C LYS A 19 10.48 -3.49 14.85
N PRO A 20 11.78 -3.16 14.90
CA PRO A 20 12.64 -3.31 13.75
C PRO A 20 12.76 -4.79 13.34
N GLN A 21 13.02 -5.02 12.05
CA GLN A 21 13.48 -6.31 11.53
C GLN A 21 14.85 -6.66 12.15
N HIS A 22 15.37 -7.87 11.91
CA HIS A 22 16.69 -8.32 12.39
C HIS A 22 17.83 -7.32 12.11
N ASP A 23 17.74 -6.56 11.01
CA ASP A 23 18.72 -5.55 10.59
C ASP A 23 18.51 -4.14 11.20
N GLY A 24 17.56 -3.95 12.11
CA GLY A 24 17.26 -2.61 12.65
C GLY A 24 16.34 -1.75 11.77
N ILE A 25 15.81 -2.31 10.67
CA ILE A 25 14.98 -1.60 9.69
C ILE A 25 13.51 -1.64 10.12
N TYR A 26 12.86 -0.47 10.10
CA TYR A 26 11.45 -0.31 10.40
C TYR A 26 10.62 -0.48 9.12
N ALA A 27 9.85 -1.57 9.03
CA ALA A 27 9.04 -1.88 7.86
C ALA A 27 7.73 -1.07 7.85
N VAL A 28 7.49 -0.35 6.75
CA VAL A 28 6.24 0.37 6.45
C VAL A 28 5.32 -0.55 5.66
N HIS A 29 4.09 -0.70 6.16
CA HIS A 29 3.05 -1.54 5.62
C HIS A 29 1.79 -0.72 5.30
N LYS A 30 0.99 -1.19 4.36
CA LYS A 30 -0.36 -0.67 4.08
C LYS A 30 -1.42 -1.36 4.91
N GLU A 31 -2.59 -0.74 4.99
CA GLU A 31 -3.78 -1.39 5.51
C GLU A 31 -4.03 -2.73 4.81
N ASN A 32 -4.33 -3.75 5.61
CA ASN A 32 -4.57 -5.13 5.18
C ASN A 32 -3.35 -5.86 4.59
N CYS A 33 -2.11 -5.46 4.92
CA CYS A 33 -0.95 -6.28 4.58
C CYS A 33 -0.98 -7.62 5.37
N PRO A 34 -0.89 -8.79 4.71
CA PRO A 34 -0.94 -10.10 5.36
C PRO A 34 0.29 -10.40 6.22
N PHE A 35 1.42 -9.73 5.95
CA PHE A 35 2.66 -9.88 6.72
C PHE A 35 2.67 -9.04 8.01
N MET A 36 1.52 -8.45 8.34
CA MET A 36 1.35 -7.50 9.44
C MET A 36 0.60 -8.17 10.60
N ASP A 37 1.13 -9.29 11.09
CA ASP A 37 0.55 -10.11 12.17
C ASP A 37 0.38 -9.34 13.51
N ASP A 38 1.24 -8.37 13.80
CA ASP A 38 1.24 -7.65 15.07
C ASP A 38 0.56 -6.28 14.98
N LEU A 39 -0.78 -6.28 15.03
CA LEU A 39 -1.59 -5.06 15.11
C LEU A 39 -1.28 -4.19 16.35
N LYS A 40 -0.69 -4.78 17.40
CA LYS A 40 -0.40 -4.09 18.69
C LYS A 40 0.88 -3.25 18.69
N LYS A 41 1.77 -3.41 17.72
CA LYS A 41 3.08 -2.71 17.68
C LYS A 41 3.25 -1.94 16.39
N LYS A 42 2.25 -1.12 16.05
CA LYS A 42 2.27 -0.27 14.87
C LYS A 42 1.99 1.19 15.23
N ILE A 43 2.64 2.10 14.51
CA ILE A 43 2.33 3.52 14.54
C ILE A 43 1.64 3.87 13.23
N TYR A 44 0.53 4.59 13.33
CA TYR A 44 -0.16 5.11 12.17
C TYR A 44 0.59 6.33 11.63
N LEU A 45 0.97 6.29 10.35
CA LEU A 45 1.70 7.38 9.70
C LEU A 45 0.76 8.38 9.01
N GLY A 46 -0.37 7.90 8.51
CA GLY A 46 -1.31 8.68 7.72
C GLY A 46 -1.85 7.92 6.51
N GLU A 47 -2.63 8.63 5.71
CA GLU A 47 -3.15 8.16 4.43
C GLU A 47 -2.31 8.75 3.30
N PHE A 48 -1.70 7.89 2.49
CA PHE A 48 -0.88 8.32 1.36
C PHE A 48 -1.33 7.65 0.08
N ILE A 49 -1.03 8.29 -1.04
CA ILE A 49 -1.28 7.75 -2.38
C ILE A 49 -0.09 6.88 -2.80
N SER A 50 1.12 7.30 -2.41
CA SER A 50 2.37 6.62 -2.71
C SER A 50 2.95 5.98 -1.45
N SER A 51 3.50 4.77 -1.61
CA SER A 51 4.33 4.14 -0.59
C SER A 51 5.59 4.95 -0.29
N HIS A 52 6.06 5.76 -1.24
CA HIS A 52 7.23 6.59 -1.07
C HIS A 52 7.00 7.74 -0.08
N ASP A 53 5.84 8.39 -0.17
CA ASP A 53 5.46 9.47 0.76
C ASP A 53 5.31 8.93 2.19
N ALA A 54 4.72 7.75 2.32
CA ALA A 54 4.60 7.07 3.61
C ALA A 54 5.97 6.74 4.23
N VAL A 55 6.94 6.28 3.43
CA VAL A 55 8.30 6.03 3.90
C VAL A 55 9.00 7.33 4.31
N LEU A 56 8.79 8.42 3.58
CA LEU A 56 9.39 9.71 3.90
C LEU A 56 8.90 10.24 5.25
N GLU A 57 7.60 10.10 5.54
CA GLU A 57 7.04 10.40 6.87
C GLU A 57 7.56 9.42 7.92
N ALA A 58 7.66 8.12 7.62
CA ALA A 58 8.25 7.14 8.53
C ALA A 58 9.70 7.48 8.90
N LYS A 59 10.49 8.00 7.95
CA LYS A 59 11.88 8.40 8.14
C LYS A 59 12.05 9.55 9.14
N ARG A 60 11.01 10.35 9.36
CA ARG A 60 11.01 11.39 10.39
C ARG A 60 10.94 10.81 11.80
N TYR A 61 10.29 9.66 11.98
CA TYR A 61 10.20 8.96 13.26
C TYR A 61 11.37 7.98 13.46
N PHE A 62 11.73 7.25 12.41
CA PHE A 62 12.76 6.22 12.45
C PHE A 62 13.77 6.46 11.34
N LYS A 63 15.04 6.71 11.69
CA LYS A 63 16.10 7.02 10.73
C LYS A 63 16.29 5.92 9.65
N HIS A 64 15.94 4.68 9.99
CA HIS A 64 16.01 3.50 9.12
C HIS A 64 14.62 2.92 8.91
N SER A 65 13.88 3.41 7.92
CA SER A 65 12.58 2.86 7.55
C SER A 65 12.49 2.58 6.06
N ASP A 66 11.97 1.40 5.72
CA ASP A 66 11.77 0.92 4.36
C ASP A 66 10.38 0.35 4.16
N VAL A 67 9.89 0.39 2.92
CA VAL A 67 8.58 -0.20 2.58
C VAL A 67 8.68 -1.72 2.52
N CYS A 68 7.65 -2.39 3.04
CA CYS A 68 7.50 -3.84 2.86
C CYS A 68 7.47 -4.19 1.36
N PRO A 69 8.28 -5.16 0.89
CA PRO A 69 8.35 -5.51 -0.53
C PRO A 69 7.01 -6.02 -1.08
N PHE A 70 6.11 -6.49 -0.22
CA PHE A 70 4.75 -6.86 -0.62
C PHE A 70 3.84 -5.64 -0.80
N CYS A 71 3.92 -4.64 0.08
CA CYS A 71 3.17 -3.38 -0.04
C CYS A 71 3.70 -2.48 -1.16
N ASN A 72 4.95 -2.66 -1.58
CA ASN A 72 5.51 -1.96 -2.74
C ASN A 72 4.98 -2.51 -4.08
N LYS A 73 4.39 -3.72 -4.11
CA LYS A 73 3.84 -4.34 -5.32
C LYS A 73 2.46 -3.82 -5.72
N GLU A 74 1.98 -2.72 -5.13
CA GLU A 74 0.61 -2.24 -5.34
C GLU A 74 0.27 -1.79 -6.78
N HIS A 75 1.24 -1.81 -7.70
CA HIS A 75 0.95 -1.57 -9.11
C HIS A 75 0.61 -2.82 -9.93
N LEU A 76 0.57 -4.02 -9.34
CA LEU A 76 0.46 -5.24 -10.14
C LEU A 76 -0.94 -5.85 -10.34
N LEU A 77 -2.03 -5.37 -9.74
CA LEU A 77 -3.39 -5.78 -10.17
C LEU A 77 -4.38 -4.61 -10.06
N PRO A 78 -5.15 -4.29 -11.13
CA PRO A 78 -5.79 -5.26 -12.00
C PRO A 78 -5.55 -4.98 -13.51
N LYS A 79 -4.66 -5.74 -14.15
CA LYS A 79 -4.75 -5.94 -15.62
C LYS A 79 -5.59 -7.17 -15.99
N TYR A 80 -6.37 -7.72 -15.06
CA TYR A 80 -7.24 -8.88 -15.30
C TYR A 80 -8.74 -8.58 -15.12
N SER A 81 -9.14 -7.31 -15.11
CA SER A 81 -10.57 -6.93 -15.13
C SER A 81 -11.17 -6.95 -16.55
N LEU A 82 -10.38 -6.87 -17.63
CA LEU A 82 -10.90 -6.87 -19.00
C LEU A 82 -11.06 -8.28 -19.62
N LEU A 83 -10.57 -9.32 -18.95
CA LEU A 83 -10.72 -10.72 -19.42
C LEU A 83 -11.93 -11.43 -18.81
N GLN A 84 -12.54 -10.90 -17.74
CA GLN A 84 -13.76 -11.48 -17.17
C GLN A 84 -15.02 -11.13 -17.97
N GLU A 85 -15.02 -10.02 -18.72
CA GLU A 85 -16.16 -9.62 -19.56
C GLU A 85 -16.23 -10.41 -20.88
N TRP A 86 -15.08 -10.76 -21.49
CA TRP A 86 -15.04 -11.61 -22.69
C TRP A 86 -15.55 -13.03 -22.45
N TYR A 87 -15.23 -13.64 -21.30
CA TYR A 87 -15.68 -15.00 -20.98
C TYR A 87 -17.19 -15.09 -20.70
N ARG A 88 -17.82 -13.99 -20.29
CA ARG A 88 -19.27 -13.93 -20.01
C ARG A 88 -20.11 -13.75 -21.28
N PHE A 89 -19.53 -13.21 -22.36
CA PHE A 89 -20.21 -12.99 -23.64
C PHE A 89 -20.16 -14.22 -24.57
N SER A 90 -19.21 -15.14 -24.36
CA SER A 90 -19.06 -16.38 -25.16
C SER A 90 -20.00 -17.51 -24.74
N LEU A 91 -20.79 -17.34 -23.67
CA LEU A 91 -21.71 -18.35 -23.14
C LEU A 91 -23.18 -17.88 -23.18
N SER A 92 -23.52 -16.88 -24.01
CA SER A 92 -24.89 -16.48 -24.36
C SER A 92 -25.15 -16.66 -25.84
#